data_AF-A0A1F8V5Q5-F1
#
_entry.id   AF-A0A1F8V5Q5-F1
#
_cell.length_a   1.000
_cell.length_b   1.000
_cell.length_c   1.000
_cell.angle_alpha   90.00
_cell.angle_beta   90.00
_cell.angle_gamma   90.00
#
_symmetry.space_group_name_H-M   'P 1'
#
loop_
_entity.id
_entity.type
_entity.pdbx_description
1 polymer ?
#
loop_
_entity_poly.entity_id
_entity_poly.type
_entity_poly.pdbx_seq_one_letter_code
_entity_poly.pdbx_strand_id
1 'polypeptide(L)'
;MSISVTTTNITKAFKATAANFATATNATAGAADTFVFELERADTAAYVLISNPLMMGGTNVTIKFAKGNFWAGKVIDTTELTIAAGDTAIIAIESSFVKKADGTMSMTVTPVTTSIALASIGLTVSIIERSITSNN
;
A
#
# COMPACT_ATOMS: atom_id res chain seq x y z
N MET A 1 -2.09 -6.24 -12.83
CA MET A 1 -3.23 -7.09 -12.38
C MET A 1 -3.86 -6.44 -11.16
N SER A 2 -5.00 -6.92 -10.64
CA SER A 2 -5.59 -6.40 -9.40
C SER A 2 -5.36 -7.40 -8.26
N ILE A 3 -4.90 -6.91 -7.11
CA ILE A 3 -4.52 -7.71 -5.95
C ILE A 3 -5.23 -7.15 -4.73
N SER A 4 -6.01 -7.99 -4.05
CA SER A 4 -6.64 -7.59 -2.78
C SER A 4 -5.64 -7.64 -1.64
N VAL A 5 -5.58 -6.60 -0.83
CA VAL A 5 -4.77 -6.54 0.40
C VAL A 5 -5.70 -6.60 1.59
N THR A 6 -5.48 -7.58 2.46
CA THR A 6 -6.22 -7.72 3.71
C THR A 6 -5.58 -6.86 4.78
N THR A 7 -6.37 -5.99 5.40
CA THR A 7 -5.89 -5.12 6.47
C THR A 7 -5.54 -5.91 7.74
N THR A 8 -4.42 -5.55 8.37
CA THR A 8 -4.03 -6.02 9.69
C THR A 8 -4.45 -5.01 10.76
N ASN A 9 -5.37 -5.42 11.64
CA ASN A 9 -5.85 -4.59 12.74
C ASN A 9 -5.04 -4.81 14.02
N ILE A 10 -4.38 -3.76 14.52
CA ILE A 10 -3.74 -3.73 15.83
C ILE A 10 -4.79 -3.36 16.87
N THR A 11 -5.18 -4.35 17.68
CA THR A 11 -6.24 -4.22 18.69
C THR A 11 -5.73 -4.03 20.12
N LYS A 12 -4.43 -4.28 20.35
CA LYS A 12 -3.81 -4.17 21.69
C LYS A 12 -2.41 -3.58 21.59
N ALA A 13 -2.12 -2.60 22.43
CA ALA A 13 -0.76 -2.08 22.59
C ALA A 13 0.18 -3.16 23.13
N PHE A 14 1.47 -3.08 22.75
CA PHE A 14 2.53 -3.99 23.21
C PHE A 14 2.34 -5.47 22.88
N LYS A 15 1.42 -5.80 21.95
CA LYS A 15 1.25 -7.15 21.40
C LYS A 15 1.78 -7.19 19.97
N ALA A 16 2.72 -8.10 19.71
CA ALA A 16 3.17 -8.36 18.34
C ALA A 16 1.98 -8.84 17.48
N THR A 17 1.80 -8.21 16.33
CA THR A 17 0.75 -8.55 15.36
C THR A 17 1.44 -8.76 14.01
N ALA A 18 1.24 -9.93 13.41
CA ALA A 18 1.82 -10.24 12.11
C ALA A 18 1.10 -9.45 11.01
N ALA A 19 1.89 -8.84 10.12
CA ALA A 19 1.37 -8.13 8.95
C ALA A 19 0.93 -9.12 7.86
N ASN A 20 -0.20 -8.84 7.21
CA ASN A 20 -0.73 -9.63 6.11
C ASN A 20 -0.24 -9.05 4.78
N PHE A 21 0.84 -9.61 4.27
CA PHE A 21 1.43 -9.17 3.01
C PHE A 21 0.72 -9.79 1.80
N ALA A 22 0.31 -8.93 0.87
CA ALA A 22 -0.06 -9.31 -0.48
C ALA A 22 1.16 -9.14 -1.40
N THR A 23 1.45 -10.16 -2.21
CA THR A 23 2.60 -10.18 -3.12
C THR A 23 2.21 -9.70 -4.51
N ALA A 24 3.07 -8.94 -5.18
CA ALA A 24 2.89 -8.65 -6.59
C ALA A 24 2.90 -9.93 -7.44
N THR A 25 2.06 -9.98 -8.46
CA THR A 25 1.84 -11.20 -9.26
C THR A 25 1.97 -10.97 -10.76
N ASN A 26 2.12 -9.73 -11.23
CA ASN A 26 2.29 -9.48 -12.65
C ASN A 26 3.62 -10.01 -13.16
N ALA A 27 3.54 -11.02 -14.04
CA ALA A 27 4.69 -11.65 -14.69
C ALA A 27 5.14 -10.91 -15.97
N THR A 28 4.43 -9.86 -16.39
CA THR A 28 4.79 -9.08 -17.58
C THR A 28 5.80 -7.99 -17.20
N ALA A 29 6.92 -7.92 -17.92
CA ALA A 29 7.96 -6.91 -17.68
C ALA A 29 7.42 -5.48 -17.88
N GLY A 30 7.77 -4.57 -16.96
CA GLY A 30 7.31 -3.18 -16.97
C GLY A 30 5.83 -2.97 -16.65
N ALA A 31 5.06 -4.04 -16.46
CA ALA A 31 3.63 -3.93 -16.22
C ALA A 31 3.32 -3.66 -14.74
N ALA A 32 2.26 -2.89 -14.51
CA ALA A 32 1.84 -2.49 -13.18
C ALA A 32 0.98 -3.56 -12.48
N ASP A 33 1.00 -3.52 -11.15
CA ASP A 33 0.00 -4.13 -10.29
C ASP A 33 -0.78 -3.09 -9.50
N THR A 34 -2.07 -3.32 -9.34
CA THR A 34 -2.96 -2.48 -8.55
C THR A 34 -3.34 -3.24 -7.29
N PHE A 35 -2.92 -2.73 -6.15
CA PHE A 35 -3.28 -3.22 -4.83
C PHE A 35 -4.54 -2.48 -4.37
N VAL A 36 -5.58 -3.24 -4.02
CA VAL A 36 -6.89 -2.73 -3.60
C VAL A 36 -7.13 -3.14 -2.16
N PHE A 37 -7.59 -2.22 -1.34
CA PHE A 37 -7.82 -2.44 0.08
C PHE A 37 -8.97 -1.57 0.59
N GLU A 38 -9.56 -2.02 1.68
CA GLU A 38 -10.63 -1.31 2.38
C GLU A 38 -10.13 -0.91 3.76
N LEU A 39 -10.30 0.37 4.09
CA LEU A 39 -10.04 0.86 5.44
C LEU A 39 -11.32 0.85 6.26
N GLU A 40 -11.19 0.52 7.55
CA GLU A 40 -12.28 0.70 8.48
C GLU A 40 -12.71 2.18 8.59
N ARG A 41 -13.93 2.42 9.06
CA ARG A 41 -14.59 3.74 8.99
C ARG A 41 -14.38 4.61 10.22
N ALA A 42 -13.70 4.09 11.23
CA ALA A 42 -13.53 4.72 12.53
C ALA A 42 -12.26 5.59 12.57
N ASP A 43 -12.05 6.30 13.69
CA ASP A 43 -10.85 7.08 14.02
C ASP A 43 -9.59 6.20 14.11
N THR A 44 -9.17 5.65 12.98
CA THR A 44 -8.02 4.75 12.86
C THR A 44 -6.82 5.48 12.26
N ALA A 45 -5.64 5.15 12.76
CA ALA A 45 -4.39 5.47 12.07
C ALA A 45 -4.09 4.31 11.11
N ALA A 46 -3.97 4.61 9.81
CA ALA A 46 -3.69 3.62 8.78
C ALA A 46 -2.31 3.85 8.16
N TYR A 47 -1.59 2.75 7.92
CA TYR A 47 -0.26 2.75 7.33
C TYR A 47 -0.19 1.71 6.20
N VAL A 48 0.35 2.12 5.05
CA VAL A 48 0.73 1.21 3.97
C VAL A 48 2.20 0.88 4.13
N LEU A 49 2.52 -0.40 4.26
CA LEU A 49 3.88 -0.91 4.28
C LEU A 49 4.17 -1.54 2.91
N ILE A 50 5.27 -1.14 2.29
CA ILE A 50 5.66 -1.60 0.95
C ILE A 50 7.10 -2.06 1.05
N SER A 51 7.33 -3.36 0.84
CA SER A 51 8.68 -3.94 0.84
C SER A 51 9.10 -4.23 -0.59
N ASN A 52 10.20 -3.60 -1.03
CA ASN A 52 10.84 -3.82 -2.33
C ASN A 52 12.22 -4.45 -2.10
N PRO A 53 12.31 -5.78 -1.91
CA PRO A 53 13.57 -6.41 -1.54
C PRO A 53 14.63 -6.29 -2.65
N LEU A 54 15.91 -6.25 -2.25
CA LEU A 54 17.02 -6.29 -3.21
C LEU A 54 17.25 -7.74 -3.65
N MET A 55 16.69 -8.11 -4.79
CA MET A 55 16.99 -9.35 -5.48
C MET A 55 17.96 -9.12 -6.64
N MET A 56 18.64 -10.18 -7.09
CA MET A 56 19.52 -10.09 -8.26
C MET A 56 18.69 -9.68 -9.48
N GLY A 57 19.01 -8.53 -10.09
CA GLY A 57 18.17 -7.93 -11.14
C GLY A 57 16.92 -7.23 -10.61
N GLY A 58 16.90 -6.80 -9.35
CA GLY A 58 15.85 -5.95 -8.78
C GLY A 58 15.82 -4.55 -9.39
N THR A 59 14.73 -3.82 -9.18
CA THR A 59 14.55 -2.47 -9.69
C THR A 59 13.78 -1.60 -8.71
N ASN A 60 13.89 -0.29 -8.89
CA ASN A 60 13.06 0.67 -8.17
C ASN A 60 11.62 0.56 -8.66
N VAL A 61 10.67 0.88 -7.79
CA VAL A 61 9.25 0.92 -8.15
C VAL A 61 8.68 2.31 -7.92
N THR A 62 7.81 2.76 -8.82
CA THR A 62 6.96 3.92 -8.61
C THR A 62 5.62 3.48 -8.07
N ILE A 63 5.06 4.28 -7.17
CA ILE A 63 3.73 4.07 -6.62
C ILE A 63 2.84 5.28 -6.86
N LYS A 64 1.54 5.01 -7.05
CA LYS A 64 0.54 6.03 -7.28
C LYS A 64 -0.82 5.60 -6.75
N PHE A 65 -1.43 6.42 -5.92
CA PHE A 65 -2.82 6.19 -5.49
C PHE A 65 -3.80 6.66 -6.56
N ALA A 66 -4.89 5.92 -6.78
CA ALA A 66 -5.86 6.31 -7.80
C ALA A 66 -6.63 7.58 -7.39
N LYS A 67 -6.85 8.47 -8.37
CA LYS A 67 -7.59 9.72 -8.18
C LYS A 67 -9.00 9.43 -7.66
N GLY A 68 -9.43 10.22 -6.67
CA GLY A 68 -10.78 10.15 -6.14
C GLY A 68 -11.03 9.05 -5.10
N ASN A 69 -10.03 8.20 -4.78
CA ASN A 69 -10.10 7.25 -3.65
C ASN A 69 -10.21 7.93 -2.27
N PHE A 70 -10.00 9.24 -2.24
CA PHE A 70 -10.06 10.10 -1.07
C PHE A 70 -11.26 11.05 -1.22
N TRP A 71 -11.64 11.76 -0.16
CA TRP A 71 -12.83 12.61 -0.16
C TRP A 71 -12.79 13.62 -1.33
N ALA A 72 -13.95 13.81 -1.96
CA ALA A 72 -14.09 14.76 -3.05
C ALA A 72 -13.67 16.17 -2.58
N GLY A 73 -12.69 16.77 -3.23
CA GLY A 73 -12.21 18.13 -2.93
C GLY A 73 -10.85 18.23 -2.25
N LYS A 74 -10.22 17.12 -1.84
CA LYS A 74 -8.81 17.12 -1.40
C LYS A 74 -7.89 16.74 -2.55
N VAL A 75 -6.87 17.57 -2.80
CA VAL A 75 -5.77 17.23 -3.71
C VAL A 75 -4.96 16.16 -3.01
N ILE A 76 -5.08 14.92 -3.49
CA ILE A 76 -4.06 13.91 -3.24
C ILE A 76 -2.83 14.44 -3.94
N ASP A 77 -1.71 14.52 -3.25
CA ASP A 77 -0.44 14.70 -3.93
C ASP A 77 -0.23 13.47 -4.83
N THR A 78 -0.59 13.60 -6.12
CA THR A 78 -0.49 12.51 -7.10
C THR A 78 0.94 12.29 -7.57
N THR A 79 1.91 12.92 -6.90
CA THR A 79 3.33 12.74 -7.17
C THR A 79 3.69 11.28 -7.01
N GLU A 80 4.27 10.72 -8.06
CA GLU A 80 4.77 9.36 -8.04
C GLU A 80 5.91 9.28 -7.04
N LEU A 81 5.77 8.41 -6.04
CA LEU A 81 6.83 8.14 -5.08
C LEU A 81 7.67 6.98 -5.61
N THR A 82 8.98 7.12 -5.59
CA THR A 82 9.90 6.05 -5.99
C THR A 82 10.48 5.36 -4.75
N ILE A 83 10.41 4.05 -4.72
CA ILE A 83 10.99 3.20 -3.67
C ILE A 83 12.16 2.44 -4.28
N ALA A 84 13.35 2.58 -3.71
CA ALA A 84 14.54 1.92 -4.23
C ALA A 84 14.50 0.40 -3.99
N ALA A 85 15.23 -0.36 -4.82
CA ALA A 85 15.46 -1.78 -4.56
C ALA A 85 16.26 -1.96 -3.27
N GLY A 86 15.80 -2.85 -2.39
CA GLY A 86 16.35 -3.06 -1.05
C GLY A 86 15.61 -2.33 0.07
N ASP A 87 14.75 -1.37 -0.27
CA ASP A 87 14.09 -0.52 0.72
C ASP A 87 12.70 -1.02 1.10
N THR A 88 12.28 -0.62 2.29
CA THR A 88 10.89 -0.70 2.74
C THR A 88 10.37 0.70 3.00
N ALA A 89 9.27 1.06 2.36
CA ALA A 89 8.60 2.34 2.54
C ALA A 89 7.37 2.16 3.45
N ILE A 90 7.07 3.22 4.20
CA ILE A 90 5.85 3.32 5.02
C ILE A 90 5.16 4.61 4.65
N ILE A 91 3.86 4.53 4.34
CA ILE A 91 3.03 5.67 4.00
C ILE A 91 1.91 5.76 5.01
N ALA A 92 1.89 6.85 5.77
CA ALA A 92 0.76 7.15 6.64
C ALA A 92 -0.41 7.67 5.79
N ILE A 93 -1.60 7.16 6.05
CA ILE A 93 -2.84 7.68 5.49
C ILE A 93 -3.55 8.41 6.62
N GLU A 94 -3.56 9.75 6.58
CA GLU A 94 -4.22 10.51 7.65
C GLU A 94 -5.73 10.32 7.57
N SER A 95 -6.36 10.07 8.72
CA SER A 95 -7.81 9.85 8.86
C SER A 95 -8.68 10.95 8.23
N SER A 96 -8.19 12.19 8.18
CA SER A 96 -8.88 13.34 7.57
C SER A 96 -8.98 13.29 6.03
N PHE A 97 -8.11 12.51 5.38
CA PHE A 97 -8.14 12.26 3.95
C PHE A 97 -9.01 11.04 3.59
N VAL A 98 -9.33 10.19 4.58
CA VAL A 98 -9.90 8.86 4.33
C VAL A 98 -11.39 8.94 4.09
N LYS A 99 -11.79 8.49 2.88
CA LYS A 99 -12.99 7.69 2.52
C LYS A 99 -13.88 8.16 1.35
N LYS A 100 -14.05 7.27 0.37
CA LYS A 100 -15.27 7.21 -0.47
C LYS A 100 -16.47 6.73 0.34
N ALA A 101 -17.65 6.75 -0.27
CA ALA A 101 -18.87 6.20 0.33
C ALA A 101 -18.80 4.68 0.61
N ASP A 102 -17.87 3.94 -0.01
CA ASP A 102 -17.67 2.49 0.15
C ASP A 102 -16.44 2.12 1.02
N GLY A 103 -15.42 2.98 1.08
CA GLY A 103 -14.20 2.72 1.85
C GLY A 103 -13.07 2.05 1.09
N THR A 104 -13.26 1.83 -0.21
CA THR A 104 -12.28 1.18 -1.08
C THR A 104 -11.24 2.17 -1.56
N MET A 105 -9.97 1.78 -1.47
CA MET A 105 -8.83 2.50 -2.01
C MET A 105 -7.96 1.57 -2.84
N SER A 106 -7.20 2.17 -3.76
CA SER A 106 -6.29 1.47 -4.65
C SER A 106 -4.99 2.22 -4.86
N MET A 107 -3.90 1.46 -4.90
CA MET A 107 -2.54 1.89 -5.15
C MET A 107 -1.99 1.11 -6.33
N THR A 108 -1.47 1.79 -7.34
CA THR A 108 -0.78 1.17 -8.46
C THR A 108 0.72 1.23 -8.20
N VAL A 109 1.39 0.10 -8.39
CA VAL A 109 2.84 -0.03 -8.32
C VAL A 109 3.34 -0.41 -9.71
N THR A 110 4.38 0.28 -10.19
CA THR A 110 4.98 0.04 -11.50
C THR A 110 6.50 -0.05 -11.36
N PRO A 111 7.18 -1.03 -11.99
CA PRO A 111 8.62 -1.01 -12.10
C PRO A 111 9.09 0.27 -12.82
N VAL A 112 10.19 0.87 -12.38
CA VAL A 112 10.79 2.03 -13.08
C VAL A 112 11.35 1.64 -14.45
N THR A 113 11.65 0.36 -14.66
CA THR A 113 12.18 -0.20 -15.91
C THR A 113 11.17 -1.11 -16.60
N THR A 114 11.21 -1.14 -17.92
CA THR A 114 10.35 -2.01 -18.74
C THR A 114 10.84 -3.45 -18.85
N SER A 115 12.02 -3.76 -18.31
CA SER A 115 12.68 -5.07 -18.50
C SER A 115 12.44 -6.07 -17.37
N ILE A 116 11.82 -5.65 -16.26
CA ILE A 116 11.64 -6.48 -15.06
C ILE A 116 10.16 -6.56 -14.71
N ALA A 117 9.69 -7.74 -14.33
CA ALA A 117 8.33 -7.99 -13.88
C ALA A 117 8.22 -7.85 -12.35
N LEU A 118 7.09 -7.37 -11.85
CA LEU A 118 6.89 -7.24 -10.40
C LEU A 118 6.89 -8.59 -9.69
N ALA A 119 6.34 -9.64 -10.32
CA ALA A 119 6.36 -11.00 -9.77
C ALA A 119 7.78 -11.54 -9.54
N SER A 120 8.79 -11.05 -10.29
CA SER A 120 10.18 -11.50 -10.15
C SER A 120 10.98 -10.74 -9.08
N ILE A 121 10.49 -9.59 -8.61
CA ILE A 121 11.19 -8.77 -7.60
C ILE A 121 10.64 -8.96 -6.18
N GLY A 122 9.65 -9.84 -5.98
CA GLY A 122 9.17 -10.20 -4.64
C GLY A 122 8.57 -9.03 -3.87
N LEU A 123 8.07 -8.01 -4.57
CA LEU A 123 7.42 -6.86 -3.96
C LEU A 123 6.20 -7.32 -3.15
N THR A 124 6.09 -6.82 -1.91
CA THR A 124 4.93 -7.07 -1.05
C THR A 124 4.35 -5.78 -0.48
N VAL A 125 3.04 -5.78 -0.26
CA VAL A 125 2.29 -4.67 0.30
C VAL A 125 1.43 -5.17 1.45
N SER A 126 1.41 -4.45 2.57
CA SER A 126 0.50 -4.69 3.71
C SER A 126 -0.16 -3.39 4.12
N ILE A 127 -1.38 -3.48 4.65
CA ILE A 127 -2.06 -2.37 5.32
C ILE A 127 -2.14 -2.68 6.80
N ILE A 128 -1.75 -1.72 7.63
CA ILE A 128 -1.87 -1.81 9.09
C ILE A 128 -2.79 -0.70 9.57
N GLU A 129 -3.84 -1.08 10.27
CA GLU A 129 -4.73 -0.16 10.97
C GLU A 129 -4.56 -0.30 12.48
N ARG A 130 -4.55 0.83 13.18
CA ARG A 130 -4.62 0.87 14.62
C ARG A 130 -5.87 1.62 15.04
N SER A 131 -6.77 0.91 15.70
CA SER A 131 -7.93 1.53 16.37
C SER A 131 -7.44 2.33 17.58
N ILE A 132 -7.75 3.62 17.61
CA ILE A 132 -7.51 4.46 18.79
C ILE A 132 -8.73 4.33 19.69
N THR A 133 -8.94 3.17 20.31
CA THR A 133 -9.89 3.08 21.43
C THR A 133 -9.22 3.71 22.65
N SER A 134 -9.67 4.90 23.05
CA SER A 134 -9.39 5.44 24.37
C SER A 134 -10.05 4.50 25.37
N ASN A 135 -9.24 3.78 26.15
CA ASN A 135 -9.72 3.16 27.36
C ASN A 135 -9.85 4.29 28.39
N ASN A 136 -11.01 4.95 28.42
CA ASN A 136 -11.43 5.77 29.55
C ASN A 136 -12.01 4.88 30.64
#